data_AF-A0A8T4SP09-F1
#
_entry.id   AF-A0A8T4SP09-F1
#
_cell.length_a   1.000
_cell.length_b   1.000
_cell.length_c   1.000
_cell.angle_alpha   90.00
_cell.angle_beta   90.00
_cell.angle_gamma   90.00
#
_symmetry.space_group_name_H-M   'P 1'
#
loop_
_entity.id
_entity.type
_entity.pdbx_description
1 polymer ?
#
loop_
_entity_poly.entity_id
_entity_poly.type
_entity_poly.pdbx_seq_one_letter_code
_entity_poly.pdbx_strand_id
1 'polypeptide(L)'
;MTQRQSSNLSYILVGVVAVVAVVVLLTNNPARLEGAVTAISGPADSFSPFCVDDDDKNVYSKFGTVHFGSKEYYDFCQDEKTLKQWYCASTNSKRVTKSFKCPNGCKDGVCR
;
A
#
# COMPACT_ATOMS: atom_id res chain seq x y z
N MET A 1 -14.88 68.69 5.26
CA MET A 1 -15.61 67.62 4.53
C MET A 1 -14.62 66.53 4.16
N THR A 2 -14.35 65.54 5.02
CA THR A 2 -13.29 64.54 4.73
C THR A 2 -13.50 63.19 5.42
N GLN A 3 -14.72 62.62 5.39
CA GLN A 3 -14.95 61.25 5.92
C GLN A 3 -15.46 60.24 4.89
N ARG A 4 -15.92 60.66 3.71
CA ARG A 4 -16.50 59.74 2.71
C ARG A 4 -15.45 59.03 1.83
N GLN A 5 -14.25 59.59 1.67
CA GLN A 5 -13.17 59.00 0.87
C GLN A 5 -12.44 57.85 1.58
N SER A 6 -12.29 57.93 2.92
CA SER A 6 -11.57 56.91 3.70
C SER A 6 -12.30 55.57 3.76
N SER A 7 -13.64 55.59 3.83
CA SER A 7 -14.45 54.37 3.98
C SER A 7 -14.38 53.46 2.75
N ASN A 8 -14.50 54.04 1.54
CA ASN A 8 -14.43 53.26 0.29
C ASN A 8 -13.05 52.64 0.05
N LEU A 9 -11.97 53.36 0.40
CA LEU A 9 -10.61 52.85 0.29
C LEU A 9 -10.38 51.69 1.27
N SER A 10 -10.92 51.78 2.49
CA SER A 10 -10.86 50.69 3.46
C SER A 10 -11.59 49.43 2.97
N TYR A 11 -12.77 49.55 2.37
CA TYR A 11 -13.50 48.39 1.83
C TYR A 11 -12.77 47.72 0.66
N ILE A 12 -12.16 48.50 -0.23
CA ILE A 12 -11.38 47.97 -1.34
C ILE A 12 -10.16 47.19 -0.82
N LEU A 13 -9.45 47.75 0.17
CA LEU A 13 -8.30 47.07 0.77
C LEU A 13 -8.69 45.76 1.47
N VAL A 14 -9.78 45.75 2.24
CA VAL A 14 -10.27 44.52 2.88
C VAL A 14 -10.69 43.48 1.83
N GLY A 15 -11.35 43.90 0.75
CA GLY A 15 -11.73 43.02 -0.35
C GLY A 15 -10.52 42.39 -1.05
N VAL A 16 -9.49 43.18 -1.36
CA VAL A 16 -8.26 42.69 -1.99
C VAL A 16 -7.52 41.72 -1.07
N VAL A 17 -7.39 42.04 0.22
CA VAL A 17 -6.74 41.16 1.20
C VAL A 17 -7.50 39.83 1.34
N ALA A 18 -8.83 39.87 1.39
CA ALA A 18 -9.65 38.65 1.46
C ALA A 18 -9.47 37.78 0.21
N VAL A 19 -9.49 38.36 -0.98
CA VAL A 19 -9.29 37.61 -2.24
C VAL A 19 -7.89 37.00 -2.29
N VAL A 20 -6.86 37.76 -1.94
CA VAL A 20 -5.47 37.25 -1.94
C VAL A 20 -5.31 36.13 -0.91
N ALA A 21 -5.87 36.26 0.28
CA ALA A 21 -5.82 35.21 1.31
C ALA A 21 -6.50 33.92 0.83
N VAL A 22 -7.67 34.03 0.18
CA VAL A 22 -8.37 32.87 -0.40
C VAL A 22 -7.54 32.22 -1.51
N VAL A 23 -6.98 33.01 -2.42
CA VAL A 23 -6.16 32.48 -3.51
C VAL A 23 -4.92 31.77 -2.97
N VAL A 24 -4.22 32.35 -2.00
CA VAL A 24 -3.05 31.75 -1.35
C VAL A 24 -3.40 30.45 -0.64
N LEU A 25 -4.54 30.38 0.05
CA LEU A 25 -5.01 29.13 0.70
C LEU A 25 -5.34 28.04 -0.32
N LEU A 26 -5.83 28.40 -1.51
CA LEU A 26 -6.15 27.45 -2.58
C LEU A 26 -4.90 27.00 -3.36
N THR A 27 -3.92 27.88 -3.59
CA THR A 27 -2.74 27.57 -4.41
C THR A 27 -1.56 27.02 -3.61
N ASN A 28 -1.46 27.39 -2.32
CA ASN A 28 -0.34 26.99 -1.46
C ASN A 28 -0.73 25.99 -0.37
N ASN A 29 -1.92 25.40 -0.43
CA ASN A 29 -2.18 24.20 0.35
C ASN A 29 -1.53 23.01 -0.36
N PRO A 30 -0.41 22.45 0.13
CA PRO A 30 -0.02 21.09 -0.18
C PRO A 30 -0.92 20.14 0.62
N ALA A 31 -2.24 20.36 0.57
CA ALA A 31 -3.18 19.30 0.85
C ALA A 31 -2.93 18.30 -0.27
N ARG A 32 -1.95 17.42 -0.03
CA ARG A 32 -1.74 16.21 -0.80
C ARG A 32 -3.12 15.58 -0.85
N LEU A 33 -3.75 15.66 -2.02
CA LEU A 33 -4.78 14.71 -2.38
C LEU A 33 -4.08 13.37 -2.47
N GLU A 34 -3.72 12.81 -1.31
CA GLU A 34 -3.63 11.38 -1.17
C GLU A 34 -5.07 10.93 -1.36
N GLY A 35 -5.38 10.53 -2.59
CA GLY A 35 -6.68 9.99 -2.91
C GLY A 35 -7.00 8.92 -1.87
N ALA A 36 -8.17 9.02 -1.26
CA ALA A 36 -8.69 7.90 -0.49
C ALA A 36 -8.77 6.71 -1.44
N VAL A 37 -8.16 5.58 -1.07
CA VAL A 37 -8.43 4.31 -1.74
C VAL A 37 -9.95 4.14 -1.69
N THR A 38 -10.61 4.23 -2.86
CA THR A 38 -12.00 3.83 -2.97
C THR A 38 -11.99 2.33 -2.81
N ALA A 39 -12.26 1.87 -1.60
CA ALA A 39 -12.44 0.46 -1.30
C ALA A 39 -13.44 -0.09 -2.32
N ILE A 40 -12.92 -0.96 -3.19
CA ILE A 40 -13.74 -1.76 -4.09
C ILE A 40 -14.67 -2.54 -3.17
N SER A 41 -15.97 -2.34 -3.33
CA SER A 41 -17.03 -3.01 -2.58
C SER A 41 -17.12 -4.50 -2.97
N GLY A 42 -16.02 -5.22 -2.78
CA GLY A 42 -15.99 -6.66 -2.57
C GLY A 42 -15.87 -6.94 -1.06
N PRO A 43 -16.07 -8.19 -0.61
CA PRO A 43 -15.81 -8.54 0.78
C PRO A 43 -14.37 -8.10 1.12
N ALA A 44 -14.25 -7.22 2.10
CA ALA A 44 -13.04 -6.46 2.44
C ALA A 44 -11.88 -7.32 2.99
N ASP A 45 -11.93 -8.64 2.81
CA ASP A 45 -11.08 -9.60 3.52
C ASP A 45 -9.87 -10.10 2.72
N SER A 46 -9.72 -9.76 1.43
CA SER A 46 -8.63 -10.36 0.63
C SER A 46 -7.76 -9.41 -0.19
N PHE A 47 -7.94 -8.08 -0.09
CA PHE A 47 -7.01 -7.15 -0.75
C PHE A 47 -5.90 -6.70 0.19
N SER A 48 -4.69 -7.23 0.00
CA SER A 48 -3.48 -6.76 0.69
C SER A 48 -2.69 -5.82 -0.23
N PRO A 49 -2.58 -4.51 0.07
CA PRO A 49 -1.80 -3.57 -0.76
C PRO A 49 -0.29 -3.84 -0.67
N PHE A 50 0.15 -4.54 0.37
CA PHE A 50 1.53 -4.92 0.61
C PHE A 50 1.69 -6.43 0.51
N CYS A 51 2.92 -6.87 0.24
CA CYS A 51 3.29 -8.26 0.33
C CYS A 51 3.38 -8.62 1.81
N VAL A 52 2.58 -9.60 2.24
CA VAL A 52 2.60 -10.16 3.59
C VAL A 52 2.89 -11.65 3.46
N ASP A 53 3.92 -12.11 4.16
CA ASP A 53 4.37 -13.50 4.20
C ASP A 53 4.13 -14.04 5.61
N ASP A 54 3.34 -15.11 5.74
CA ASP A 54 2.99 -15.69 7.05
C ASP A 54 4.12 -16.54 7.66
N ASP A 55 5.18 -16.82 6.90
CA ASP A 55 6.31 -17.64 7.27
C ASP A 55 7.68 -17.00 7.04
N ASP A 56 7.77 -15.67 6.88
CA ASP A 56 8.92 -14.73 6.76
C ASP A 56 10.37 -15.30 6.83
N LYS A 57 10.65 -16.25 7.71
CA LYS A 57 11.91 -17.02 7.76
C LYS A 57 12.02 -18.13 6.72
N ASN A 58 10.99 -18.38 5.89
CA ASN A 58 10.94 -19.43 4.87
C ASN A 58 11.30 -20.80 5.47
N VAL A 59 10.54 -21.23 6.48
CA VAL A 59 10.87 -22.44 7.23
C VAL A 59 10.41 -23.66 6.44
N TYR A 60 11.33 -24.45 5.90
CA TYR A 60 11.02 -25.57 4.99
C TYR A 60 10.04 -26.63 5.51
N SER A 61 9.87 -26.75 6.84
CA SER A 61 8.94 -27.69 7.48
C SER A 61 7.59 -27.08 7.85
N LYS A 62 7.36 -25.80 7.54
CA LYS A 62 6.11 -25.07 7.78
C LYS A 62 5.56 -24.66 6.41
N PHE A 63 4.26 -24.80 6.24
CA PHE A 63 3.60 -24.32 5.02
C PHE A 63 3.51 -22.80 5.08
N GLY A 64 4.02 -22.14 4.03
CA GLY A 64 4.00 -20.69 3.87
C GLY A 64 2.94 -20.20 2.88
N THR A 65 2.40 -19.02 3.17
CA THR A 65 1.47 -18.28 2.32
C THR A 65 1.89 -16.81 2.21
N VAL A 66 1.96 -16.34 0.96
CA VAL A 66 2.12 -14.92 0.65
C VAL A 66 0.80 -14.31 0.17
N HIS A 67 0.36 -13.25 0.83
CA HIS A 67 -0.77 -12.41 0.41
C HIS A 67 -0.24 -11.17 -0.32
N PHE A 68 -0.65 -10.97 -1.59
CA PHE A 68 -0.28 -9.80 -2.36
C PHE A 68 -1.36 -9.39 -3.38
N GLY A 69 -1.88 -8.17 -3.26
CA GLY A 69 -3.05 -7.73 -3.98
C GLY A 69 -4.27 -8.55 -3.55
N SER A 70 -5.07 -9.01 -4.51
CA SER A 70 -6.23 -9.90 -4.29
C SER A 70 -5.88 -11.39 -4.42
N LYS A 71 -4.60 -11.76 -4.24
CA LYS A 71 -4.12 -13.12 -4.50
C LYS A 71 -3.31 -13.67 -3.34
N GLU A 72 -3.41 -14.99 -3.18
CA GLU A 72 -2.60 -15.79 -2.29
C GLU A 72 -1.66 -16.67 -3.11
N TYR A 73 -0.46 -16.86 -2.59
CA TYR A 73 0.58 -17.67 -3.20
C TYR A 73 1.12 -18.63 -2.15
N TYR A 74 1.00 -19.92 -2.41
CA TYR A 74 1.33 -20.96 -1.45
C TYR A 74 2.63 -21.68 -1.80
N ASP A 75 3.37 -22.06 -0.78
CA ASP A 75 4.47 -23.00 -0.92
C ASP A 75 4.02 -24.28 -1.61
N PHE A 76 4.89 -24.82 -2.47
CA PHE A 76 4.53 -25.97 -3.29
C PHE A 76 5.70 -26.90 -3.53
N CYS A 77 5.37 -28.19 -3.65
CA CYS A 77 6.30 -29.21 -4.09
C CYS A 77 6.36 -29.19 -5.61
N GLN A 78 7.51 -28.80 -6.16
CA GLN A 78 7.76 -28.90 -7.60
C GLN A 78 7.82 -30.37 -8.05
N ASP A 79 8.33 -31.24 -7.18
CA ASP A 79 8.33 -32.70 -7.33
C ASP A 79 8.37 -33.36 -5.94
N GLU A 80 8.46 -34.70 -5.86
CA GLU A 80 8.46 -35.46 -4.61
C GLU A 80 9.61 -35.12 -3.64
N LYS A 81 10.64 -34.40 -4.08
CA LYS A 81 11.79 -34.03 -3.26
C LYS A 81 12.14 -32.55 -3.33
N THR A 82 11.48 -31.75 -4.15
CA THR A 82 11.86 -30.36 -4.37
C THR A 82 10.77 -29.40 -3.89
N LEU A 83 11.09 -28.60 -2.88
CA LEU A 83 10.25 -27.52 -2.36
C LEU A 83 10.57 -26.20 -3.07
N LYS A 84 9.50 -25.45 -3.38
CA LYS A 84 9.52 -24.06 -3.81
C LYS A 84 8.64 -23.26 -2.85
N GLN A 85 9.21 -22.23 -2.26
CA GLN A 85 8.49 -21.36 -1.32
C GLN A 85 8.24 -19.99 -1.93
N TRP A 86 7.07 -19.43 -1.66
CA TRP A 86 6.82 -18.02 -1.93
C TRP A 86 7.26 -17.19 -0.74
N TYR A 87 7.81 -16.02 -1.02
CA TYR A 87 8.15 -15.06 0.03
C TYR A 87 8.06 -13.63 -0.44
N CYS A 88 7.96 -12.72 0.52
CA CYS A 88 8.04 -11.29 0.26
C CYS A 88 9.50 -10.84 0.19
N ALA A 89 9.99 -10.56 -1.03
CA ALA A 89 11.33 -10.01 -1.24
C ALA A 89 11.41 -8.51 -0.89
N SER A 90 10.27 -7.83 -0.93
CA SER A 90 10.09 -6.48 -0.40
C SER A 90 8.61 -6.25 -0.12
N THR A 91 8.27 -5.12 0.49
CA THR A 91 6.88 -4.73 0.81
C THR A 91 5.96 -4.73 -0.42
N ASN A 92 6.50 -4.60 -1.64
CA ASN A 92 5.73 -4.54 -2.88
C ASN A 92 6.12 -5.64 -3.88
N SER A 93 6.83 -6.68 -3.43
CA SER A 93 7.33 -7.73 -4.33
C SER A 93 7.38 -9.09 -3.66
N LYS A 94 6.69 -10.05 -4.29
CA LYS A 94 6.80 -11.48 -4.01
C LYS A 94 7.76 -12.18 -4.97
N ARG A 95 8.44 -13.21 -4.49
CA ARG A 95 9.33 -14.07 -5.28
C ARG A 95 9.18 -15.53 -4.86
N VAL A 96 9.73 -16.43 -5.68
CA VAL A 96 9.87 -17.85 -5.35
C VAL A 96 11.32 -18.12 -4.98
N THR A 97 11.56 -18.95 -3.97
CA THR A 97 12.89 -19.39 -3.58
C THR A 97 13.57 -20.22 -4.69
N LYS A 98 14.89 -20.37 -4.55
CA LYS A 98 15.62 -21.40 -5.31
C LYS A 98 15.09 -22.77 -4.90
N SER A 99 15.21 -23.75 -5.79
CA SER A 99 14.76 -25.11 -5.51
C SER A 99 15.51 -25.67 -4.31
N PHE A 100 14.77 -26.10 -3.29
CA PHE A 100 15.32 -26.74 -2.10
C PHE A 100 15.01 -28.23 -2.11
N LYS A 101 16.00 -29.08 -1.86
CA LYS A 101 15.83 -30.53 -1.87
C LYS A 101 15.52 -31.03 -0.46
N CYS A 102 14.29 -31.47 -0.23
CA CYS A 102 13.81 -32.00 1.04
C CYS A 102 14.49 -33.34 1.38
N PRO A 103 15.05 -33.49 2.59
CA PRO A 103 15.71 -34.73 3.02
C PRO A 103 14.80 -35.96 2.97
N ASN A 104 13.56 -35.88 3.49
CA ASN A 104 12.63 -37.02 3.51
C ASN A 104 11.42 -36.82 2.57
N GLY A 105 11.60 -35.98 1.55
CA GLY A 105 10.57 -35.70 0.54
C GLY A 105 9.77 -34.44 0.80
N CYS A 106 9.10 -33.98 -0.24
CA CYS A 106 8.21 -32.83 -0.24
C CYS A 106 6.77 -33.31 -0.38
N LYS A 107 5.91 -32.84 0.51
CA LYS A 107 4.47 -33.11 0.41
C LYS A 107 3.68 -31.94 0.97
N ASP A 108 2.61 -31.55 0.29
CA ASP A 108 1.69 -30.47 0.70
C ASP A 108 2.40 -29.13 0.95
N GLY A 109 3.40 -28.79 0.13
CA GLY A 109 4.14 -27.54 0.25
C GLY A 109 5.12 -27.48 1.41
N VAL A 110 5.51 -28.62 2.00
CA VAL A 110 6.52 -28.69 3.08
C VAL A 110 7.48 -29.86 2.90
N CYS A 111 8.69 -29.72 3.44
CA CYS A 111 9.61 -30.82 3.67
C CYS A 111 9.22 -31.64 4.90
N ARG A 112 9.45 -32.95 4.83
CA ARG A 112 9.28 -33.90 5.94
C ARG A 112 10.61 -34.52 6.34
#